data_AF-A0A8X6FAQ0-F1
#
_entry.id   AF-A0A8X6FAQ0-F1
#
_cell.length_a   1.000
_cell.length_b   1.000
_cell.length_c   1.000
_cell.angle_alpha   90.00
_cell.angle_beta   90.00
_cell.angle_gamma   90.00
#
_symmetry.space_group_name_H-M   'P 1'
#
loop_
_entity.id
_entity.type
_entity.pdbx_description
1 polymer ?
#
loop_
_entity_poly.entity_id
_entity_poly.type
_entity_poly.pdbx_seq_one_letter_code
_entity_poly.pdbx_strand_id
1 'polypeptide(L)'
;MDPTTKYEYTSEASGYHANYMRNSKAIGVLWGVFTICFAIINAVVFIQPQWIGDTPESRGTGYFGLWQSCRQSIQDGQELVCHGRLDDFGSIISPAFKIATIFI
;
A
#
# COMPACT_ATOMS: atom_id res chain seq x y z
N MET A 1 -57.23 7.05 -0.39
CA MET A 1 -55.91 7.70 -0.64
C MET A 1 -56.13 8.66 -1.79
N ASP A 2 -55.93 9.95 -1.58
CA ASP A 2 -56.15 10.95 -2.63
C ASP A 2 -55.12 10.76 -3.76
N PRO A 3 -55.53 10.82 -5.04
CA PRO A 3 -54.62 10.67 -6.17
C PRO A 3 -53.45 11.67 -6.12
N THR A 4 -53.67 12.89 -5.63
CA THR A 4 -52.63 13.94 -5.54
C THR A 4 -51.49 13.55 -4.60
N THR A 5 -51.81 12.95 -3.45
CA THR A 5 -50.81 12.47 -2.47
C THR A 5 -49.94 11.35 -3.03
N LYS A 6 -50.50 10.48 -3.89
CA LYS A 6 -49.73 9.41 -4.55
C LYS A 6 -48.71 9.98 -5.53
N TYR A 7 -49.09 10.99 -6.31
CA TYR A 7 -48.18 11.63 -7.26
C TYR A 7 -47.03 12.37 -6.56
N GLU A 8 -47.34 13.10 -5.49
CA GLU A 8 -46.35 13.82 -4.67
C GLU A 8 -45.31 12.86 -4.07
N TYR A 9 -45.76 11.76 -3.44
CA TYR A 9 -44.86 10.74 -2.87
C TYR A 9 -43.94 10.10 -3.92
N THR A 10 -44.47 9.78 -5.11
CA THR A 10 -43.63 9.22 -6.19
C THR A 10 -42.63 10.22 -6.76
N SER A 11 -42.97 11.51 -6.78
CA SER A 11 -42.08 12.59 -7.24
C SER A 11 -40.93 12.79 -6.26
N GLU A 12 -41.24 12.86 -4.96
CA GLU A 12 -40.24 12.96 -3.90
C GLU A 12 -39.30 11.76 -3.91
N ALA A 13 -39.83 10.54 -3.94
CA ALA A 13 -39.03 9.31 -4.03
C ALA A 13 -38.10 9.34 -5.27
N SER A 14 -38.61 9.75 -6.43
CA SER A 14 -37.80 9.88 -7.65
C SER A 14 -36.65 10.89 -7.49
N GLY A 15 -36.93 12.05 -6.88
CA GLY A 15 -35.92 13.07 -6.59
C GLY A 15 -34.83 12.60 -5.63
N TYR A 16 -35.19 11.89 -4.56
CA TYR A 16 -34.23 11.30 -3.62
C TYR A 16 -33.34 10.26 -4.30
N HIS A 17 -33.92 9.37 -5.10
CA HIS A 17 -33.18 8.36 -5.84
C HIS A 17 -32.20 9.00 -6.84
N ALA A 18 -32.60 10.04 -7.57
CA ALA A 18 -31.73 10.74 -8.51
C ALA A 18 -30.54 11.42 -7.81
N ASN A 19 -30.75 12.07 -6.66
CA ASN A 19 -29.68 12.68 -5.88
C ASN A 19 -28.76 11.63 -5.26
N TYR A 20 -29.31 10.53 -4.73
CA TYR A 20 -28.54 9.41 -4.22
C TYR A 20 -27.62 8.80 -5.30
N MET A 21 -28.15 8.60 -6.51
CA MET A 21 -27.36 8.07 -7.65
C MET A 21 -26.23 9.01 -8.07
N ARG A 22 -26.40 10.33 -7.98
CA ARG A 22 -25.34 11.30 -8.29
C ARG A 22 -24.26 11.31 -7.21
N ASN A 23 -24.67 11.25 -5.94
CA ASN A 23 -23.75 11.22 -4.80
C ASN A 23 -22.98 9.90 -4.73
N SER A 24 -23.61 8.76 -5.03
CA SER A 24 -22.93 7.46 -5.06
C SER A 24 -21.86 7.38 -6.16
N LYS A 25 -22.09 8.00 -7.32
CA LYS A 25 -21.09 8.12 -8.38
C LYS A 25 -19.87 8.93 -7.92
N ALA A 26 -20.08 10.01 -7.17
CA ALA A 26 -18.98 10.80 -6.60
C ALA A 26 -18.15 9.98 -5.60
N ILE A 27 -18.81 9.20 -4.74
CA ILE A 27 -18.13 8.28 -3.80
C ILE A 27 -17.32 7.22 -4.57
N GLY A 28 -17.87 6.69 -5.67
CA GLY A 28 -17.15 5.74 -6.54
C GLY A 28 -15.88 6.33 -7.15
N VAL A 29 -15.93 7.57 -7.61
CA VAL A 29 -14.73 8.27 -8.12
C VAL A 29 -13.69 8.47 -7.02
N LEU A 30 -14.11 8.94 -5.84
CA LEU A 30 -13.22 9.14 -4.70
C LEU A 30 -12.55 7.84 -4.27
N TRP A 31 -13.31 6.74 -4.22
CA TRP A 31 -12.79 5.41 -3.93
C TRP A 31 -11.76 4.95 -4.97
N GLY A 32 -12.04 5.17 -6.25
CA GLY A 32 -11.10 4.87 -7.34
C GLY A 32 -9.78 5.63 -7.18
N VAL A 33 -9.84 6.93 -6.92
CA VAL A 33 -8.65 7.76 -6.70
C VAL A 33 -7.85 7.26 -5.49
N PHE A 34 -8.50 7.04 -4.35
CA PHE A 34 -7.80 6.55 -3.16
C PHE A 34 -7.20 5.16 -3.34
N THR A 35 -7.89 4.26 -4.06
CA THR A 35 -7.38 2.92 -4.36
C THR A 35 -6.13 2.98 -5.24
N ILE A 36 -6.12 3.85 -6.25
CA ILE A 36 -4.94 4.04 -7.12
C ILE A 36 -3.77 4.62 -6.32
N CYS A 37 -4.02 5.66 -5.51
CA CYS A 37 -2.99 6.24 -4.66
C CYS A 37 -2.42 5.20 -3.68
N PHE A 38 -3.29 4.39 -3.07
CA PHE A 38 -2.87 3.33 -2.17
C PHE A 38 -2.05 2.25 -2.89
N ALA A 39 -2.43 1.85 -4.10
CA ALA A 39 -1.66 0.91 -4.91
C ALA A 39 -0.24 1.43 -5.21
N ILE A 40 -0.12 2.71 -5.54
CA ILE A 40 1.18 3.36 -5.79
C ILE A 40 2.04 3.34 -4.51
N ILE A 41 1.45 3.67 -3.35
CA ILE A 41 2.16 3.65 -2.07
C ILE A 41 2.69 2.24 -1.77
N ASN A 42 1.88 1.19 -1.95
CA ASN A 42 2.34 -0.19 -1.75
C ASN A 42 3.49 -0.56 -2.70
N ALA A 43 3.42 -0.17 -3.98
CA ALA A 43 4.49 -0.41 -4.93
C ALA A 43 5.81 0.28 -4.50
N VAL A 44 5.73 1.53 -4.04
CA VAL A 44 6.90 2.26 -3.52
C VAL A 44 7.47 1.56 -2.29
N VAL A 45 6.63 1.19 -1.32
CA VAL A 45 7.02 0.49 -0.09
C VAL A 45 7.65 -0.87 -0.39
N PHE A 46 7.13 -1.61 -1.38
CA PHE A 46 7.64 -2.91 -1.79
C PHE A 46 9.06 -2.83 -2.41
N ILE A 47 9.32 -1.81 -3.22
CA ILE A 47 10.62 -1.62 -3.89
C ILE A 47 11.63 -0.94 -2.96
N GLN A 48 11.16 -0.23 -1.93
CA GLN A 48 12.03 0.57 -1.06
C GLN A 48 13.10 -0.31 -0.38
N PRO A 49 14.41 0.01 -0.54
CA PRO A 49 15.49 -0.78 0.02
C PRO A 49 15.67 -0.56 1.53
N GLN A 50 15.01 0.44 2.11
CA GLN A 50 15.17 0.87 3.50
C GLN A 50 13.85 0.75 4.28
N TRP A 51 13.63 -0.43 4.83
CA TRP A 51 12.54 -0.73 5.76
C TRP A 51 12.96 -0.51 7.20
N ILE A 52 14.18 -0.94 7.54
CA ILE A 52 14.81 -0.70 8.83
C ILE A 52 16.14 -0.02 8.55
N GLY A 53 16.23 1.24 9.01
CA GLY A 53 17.29 2.16 8.67
C GLY A 53 18.48 2.14 9.62
N ASP A 54 19.63 2.40 9.02
CA ASP A 54 20.93 2.71 9.61
C ASP A 54 20.85 4.05 10.37
N THR A 55 20.57 4.02 11.67
CA THR A 55 20.76 5.21 12.49
C THR A 55 22.27 5.48 12.61
N PRO A 56 22.72 6.75 12.74
CA PRO A 56 24.14 7.05 12.99
C PRO A 56 24.72 6.28 14.19
N GLU A 57 23.87 5.88 15.13
CA GLU A 57 24.21 5.11 16.32
C GLU A 57 24.13 3.58 16.13
N SER A 58 23.72 3.08 14.96
CA SER A 58 23.57 1.65 14.69
C SER A 58 24.93 0.96 14.56
N ARG A 59 25.12 -0.18 15.26
CA ARG A 59 26.33 -0.99 15.13
C ARG A 59 26.33 -1.72 13.78
N GLY A 60 26.95 -1.09 12.78
CA GLY A 60 27.18 -1.65 11.45
C GLY A 60 26.45 -0.84 10.39
N THR A 61 27.21 -0.19 9.52
CA THR A 61 26.68 0.61 8.42
C THR A 61 26.00 -0.32 7.40
N GLY A 62 24.75 -0.05 7.05
CA GLY A 62 23.94 -0.91 6.20
C GLY A 62 22.43 -0.71 6.34
N TYR A 63 21.68 -1.12 5.32
CA TYR A 63 20.22 -0.99 5.27
C TYR A 63 19.53 -2.35 5.10
N PHE A 64 18.34 -2.46 5.67
CA PHE A 64 17.48 -3.62 5.50
C PHE A 64 16.25 -3.22 4.72
N GLY A 65 16.02 -3.86 3.57
CA GLY A 65 14.78 -3.81 2.83
C GLY A 65 13.88 -5.01 3.14
N LEU A 66 12.77 -5.10 2.42
CA LEU A 66 11.78 -6.16 2.61
C LEU A 66 12.33 -7.55 2.23
N TRP A 67 13.08 -7.63 1.14
CA TRP A 67 13.59 -8.87 0.54
C TRP A 67 15.12 -8.88 0.34
N GLN A 68 15.79 -7.73 0.49
CA GLN A 68 17.25 -7.61 0.39
C GLN A 68 17.78 -6.81 1.58
N SER A 69 18.92 -7.22 2.14
CA SER A 69 19.65 -6.48 3.17
C SER A 69 21.10 -6.28 2.74
N CYS A 70 21.64 -5.09 2.93
CA CYS A 70 23.02 -4.77 2.61
C CYS A 70 23.75 -4.29 3.87
N ARG A 71 24.94 -4.83 4.12
CA ARG A 71 25.78 -4.47 5.27
C ARG A 71 27.22 -4.24 4.83
N GLN A 72 27.96 -3.39 5.54
CA GLN A 72 29.38 -3.18 5.29
C GLN A 72 30.16 -4.48 5.43
N SER A 73 31.06 -4.74 4.48
CA SER A 73 32.05 -5.82 4.60
C SER A 73 33.03 -5.52 5.74
N ILE A 74 33.28 -6.53 6.57
CA ILE A 74 34.22 -6.46 7.71
C ILE A 74 35.68 -6.30 7.21
N GLN A 75 35.97 -6.68 5.96
CA GLN A 75 37.34 -6.67 5.43
C GLN A 75 37.77 -5.34 4.80
N ASP A 76 36.88 -4.66 4.07
CA ASP A 76 37.23 -3.43 3.34
C ASP A 76 36.54 -2.17 3.86
N GLY A 77 35.56 -2.28 4.76
CA GLY A 77 34.92 -1.14 5.42
C GLY A 77 34.25 -0.11 4.50
N GLN A 78 34.34 -0.26 3.17
CA GLN A 78 33.76 0.61 2.14
C GLN A 78 32.86 -0.14 1.15
N GLU A 79 32.95 -1.47 1.07
CA GLU A 79 32.10 -2.28 0.19
C GLU A 79 30.84 -2.79 0.92
N LEU A 80 29.67 -2.56 0.34
CA LEU A 80 28.37 -3.05 0.83
C LEU A 80 28.10 -4.44 0.26
N VAL A 81 28.03 -5.45 1.11
CA VAL A 81 27.63 -6.81 0.72
C VAL A 81 26.13 -6.96 0.89
N CYS A 82 25.43 -7.23 -0.21
CA CYS A 82 23.99 -7.40 -0.26
C CYS A 82 23.59 -8.87 -0.31
N HIS A 83 22.64 -9.26 0.55
CA HIS A 83 22.06 -10.59 0.63
C HIS A 83 20.55 -10.53 0.49
N GLY A 84 19.96 -11.54 -0.16
CA GLY A 84 18.53 -11.62 -0.41
C GLY A 84 18.18 -11.23 -1.85
N ARG A 85 17.31 -12.03 -2.48
CA ARG A 85 16.76 -11.75 -3.81
C ARG A 85 15.29 -12.18 -3.88
N LEU A 86 14.53 -11.56 -4.77
CA LEU A 86 13.11 -11.88 -4.98
C LEU A 86 12.89 -13.21 -5.70
N ASP A 87 13.81 -13.62 -6.56
CA ASP A 87 13.76 -14.91 -7.27
C ASP A 87 14.12 -16.09 -6.37
N ASP A 88 14.84 -15.85 -5.27
CA ASP A 88 15.19 -16.85 -4.27
C ASP A 88 14.69 -16.45 -2.87
N PHE A 89 13.42 -16.76 -2.58
CA PHE A 89 12.82 -16.57 -1.25
C PHE A 89 13.56 -17.33 -0.13
N GLY A 90 14.41 -18.30 -0.46
CA GLY A 90 15.28 -18.98 0.50
C GLY A 90 16.29 -18.01 1.13
N SER A 91 16.82 -17.09 0.32
CA SER A 91 17.87 -16.13 0.66
C SER A 91 17.43 -14.97 1.57
N ILE A 92 16.12 -14.75 1.75
CA ILE A 92 15.59 -13.70 2.63
C ILE A 92 15.84 -14.09 4.10
N ILE A 93 16.37 -13.16 4.89
CA ILE A 93 16.92 -13.41 6.24
C ILE A 93 15.91 -14.03 7.21
N SER A 94 14.69 -13.49 7.30
CA SER A 94 13.73 -13.87 8.34
C SER A 94 12.40 -14.36 7.76
N PRO A 95 11.74 -15.34 8.40
CA PRO A 95 10.40 -15.77 8.01
C PRO A 95 9.37 -14.63 8.00
N ALA A 96 9.49 -13.67 8.92
CA ALA A 96 8.61 -12.51 8.97
C ALA A 96 8.73 -11.63 7.72
N PHE A 97 9.96 -11.38 7.25
CA PHE A 97 10.22 -10.62 6.03
C PHE A 97 9.79 -11.37 4.76
N LYS A 98 9.94 -12.70 4.74
CA LYS A 98 9.39 -13.55 3.66
C LYS A 98 7.88 -13.39 3.54
N ILE A 99 7.19 -13.53 4.67
CA ILE A 99 5.74 -13.39 4.74
C ILE A 99 5.33 -11.97 4.34
N ALA A 100 5.98 -10.95 4.89
CA ALA A 100 5.68 -9.56 4.54
C ALA A 100 5.85 -9.27 3.04
N THR A 101 6.84 -9.89 2.37
CA THR A 101 7.03 -9.77 0.91
C THR A 101 5.86 -10.35 0.12
N ILE A 102 5.13 -11.33 0.65
CA ILE A 102 3.98 -11.95 -0.03
C ILE A 102 2.69 -11.16 0.20
N PHE A 103 2.54 -10.52 1.37
CA PHE A 103 1.30 -9.88 1.79
C PHE A 103 1.16 -8.40 1.40
N ILE A 104 2.24 -7.78 0.90
CA ILE A 104 2.21 -6.45 0.29
C ILE A 104 1.91 -6.59 -1.20
#